data_AF-U1YKP3-F1
#
_entry.id   AF-U1YKP3-F1
#
_cell.length_a   1.000
_cell.length_b   1.000
_cell.length_c   1.000
_cell.angle_alpha   90.00
_cell.angle_beta   90.00
_cell.angle_gamma   90.00
#
_symmetry.space_group_name_H-M   'P 1'
#
loop_
_entity.id
_entity.type
_entity.pdbx_description
1 polymer ?
#
loop_
_entity_poly.entity_id
_entity_poly.type
_entity_poly.pdbx_seq_one_letter_code
_entity_poly.pdbx_strand_id
1 'polypeptide(L)' 'MKRIVCLVGGSGSGKSTIAQLLEEQYGHTSIPSYTTRPSRHPKEKGHIFIH' A
#
# COMPACT_ATOMS: atom_id res chain seq x y z
N MET A 1 13.06 -18.11 -4.49
CA MET A 1 12.27 -17.60 -3.34
C MET A 1 11.83 -16.17 -3.61
N LYS A 2 10.56 -15.84 -3.36
CA LYS A 2 10.07 -14.45 -3.37
C LYS A 2 10.40 -13.80 -2.02
N ARG A 3 10.75 -12.50 -2.01
CA ARG A 3 11.07 -11.73 -0.80
C ARG A 3 9.97 -10.71 -0.52
N ILE A 4 9.72 -10.45 0.75
CA ILE A 4 8.88 -9.34 1.20
C ILE A 4 9.80 -8.18 1.54
N VAL A 5 9.48 -6.99 1.04
CA VAL A 5 10.19 -5.75 1.34
C VAL A 5 9.29 -4.89 2.22
N CYS A 6 9.82 -4.42 3.36
CA CYS A 6 9.12 -3.53 4.26
C CYS A 6 9.73 -2.12 4.20
N LEU A 7 8.94 -1.12 3.83
CA LEU A 7 9.34 0.29 3.84
C LEU A 7 8.90 0.93 5.15
N VAL A 8 9.84 1.43 5.95
CA VAL A 8 9.59 2.03 7.27
C VAL A 8 10.06 3.48 7.32
N GLY A 9 9.39 4.31 8.13
CA GLY A 9 9.70 5.74 8.27
C GLY A 9 8.48 6.58 8.69
N GLY A 10 8.72 7.81 9.16
CA GLY A 10 7.68 8.73 9.64
C GLY A 10 6.61 9.09 8.61
N SER A 11 5.46 9.62 9.05
CA SER A 11 4.40 10.08 8.14
C SER A 11 4.94 11.12 7.16
N GLY A 12 4.54 11.06 5.89
CA GLY A 12 5.02 11.99 4.85
C GLY A 12 6.40 11.67 4.25
N SER A 13 7.12 10.63 4.71
CA SER A 13 8.47 10.29 4.23
C SER A 13 8.56 9.66 2.83
N GLY A 14 7.47 9.66 2.04
CA GLY A 14 7.46 9.11 0.68
C GLY A 14 7.33 7.58 0.53
N LYS A 15 7.07 6.83 1.61
CA LYS A 15 6.93 5.35 1.56
C LYS A 15 5.92 4.88 0.50
N SER A 16 4.73 5.49 0.49
CA SER A 16 3.67 5.14 -0.46
C SER A 16 4.06 5.45 -1.90
N THR A 17 4.80 6.54 -2.12
CA THR A 17 5.34 6.91 -3.43
C THR A 17 6.34 5.86 -3.93
N ILE A 18 7.27 5.43 -3.08
CA ILE A 18 8.24 4.39 -3.45
C ILE A 18 7.54 3.05 -3.71
N ALA A 19 6.56 2.67 -2.88
CA ALA A 19 5.78 1.46 -3.10
C ALA A 19 5.06 1.48 -4.46
N GLN A 20 4.44 2.61 -4.83
CA GLN A 20 3.78 2.78 -6.13
C GLN A 20 4.78 2.68 -7.30
N LEU A 21 5.95 3.32 -7.21
CA LEU A 21 6.98 3.23 -8.25
C LEU A 21 7.50 1.80 -8.41
N LEU A 22 7.63 1.04 -7.31
CA LEU A 22 8.01 -0.37 -7.35
C LEU A 22 6.97 -1.22 -8.09
N GLU A 23 5.68 -0.94 -7.92
CA GLU A 23 4.61 -1.61 -8.69
C GLU A 23 4.68 -1.23 -10.17
N GLU A 24 4.71 0.07 -10.48
CA GLU A 24 4.61 0.58 -11.85
C GLU A 24 5.83 0.27 -12.71
N GLN A 25 7.04 0.35 -12.15
CA GLN A 25 8.28 0.25 -12.90
C GLN A 25 8.88 -1.15 -12.89
N TYR A 26 8.61 -1.94 -11.84
CA TYR A 26 9.27 -3.23 -11.63
C TYR A 26 8.29 -4.39 -11.45
N GLY A 27 6.99 -4.15 -11.54
CA GLY A 27 5.96 -5.20 -11.44
C GLY A 27 5.86 -5.81 -10.05
N HIS A 28 6.28 -5.09 -9.00
CA HIS A 28 6.03 -5.52 -7.64
C HIS A 28 4.55 -5.42 -7.28
N THR A 29 4.18 -6.00 -6.13
CA THR A 29 2.81 -5.94 -5.61
C THR A 29 2.86 -5.40 -4.19
N SER A 30 2.16 -4.30 -3.96
CA SER A 30 1.88 -3.77 -2.63
C SER A 30 0.82 -4.63 -1.96
N ILE A 31 1.02 -4.91 -0.68
CA ILE A 31 0.09 -5.72 0.11
C ILE A 31 -0.89 -4.76 0.78
N PRO A 32 -2.20 -4.78 0.42
CA PRO A 32 -3.18 -3.92 1.07
C PRO A 32 -3.40 -4.36 2.52
N SER A 33 -3.61 -3.40 3.40
CA SER A 33 -3.91 -3.68 4.81
C SER A 33 -5.41 -3.80 5.04
N TYR A 34 -5.82 -4.55 6.06
CA TYR A 34 -7.22 -4.63 6.45
C TYR A 34 -7.58 -3.47 7.39
N THR A 35 -8.77 -2.89 7.23
CA THR A 35 -9.25 -1.82 8.11
C THR A 35 -10.75 -1.90 8.31
N THR A 36 -11.21 -1.57 9.52
CA THR A 36 -12.63 -1.39 9.86
C THR A 36 -13.13 0.03 9.64
N ARG A 37 -12.23 0.95 9.25
CA ARG A 37 -12.62 2.33 8.92
C ARG A 37 -13.52 2.32 7.68
N PRO A 38 -14.57 3.16 7.60
CA PRO A 38 -15.31 3.33 6.36
C PRO A 38 -14.42 3.83 5.20
N SER A 39 -14.74 3.38 3.99
CA SER A 39 -14.16 3.89 2.75
C SER A 39 -14.61 5.34 2.50
N ARG A 40 -13.68 6.20 2.07
CA ARG A 40 -13.95 7.62 1.78
C ARG A 40 -14.53 7.84 0.39
N HIS A 41 -14.20 6.97 -0.56
CA HIS A 41 -14.72 7.03 -1.92
C HIS A 41 -14.64 5.66 -2.61
N PRO A 42 -15.51 5.37 -3.61
CA PRO A 42 -15.64 4.02 -4.19
C PRO A 42 -14.34 3.39 -4.73
N LYS A 43 -13.34 4.20 -5.09
CA LYS A 43 -12.04 3.75 -5.64
C LYS A 43 -10.87 3.93 -4.66
N GLU A 44 -11.13 3.97 -3.35
CA GLU A 44 -10.04 4.06 -2.35
C GLU A 44 -9.16 2.81 -2.41
N LYS A 45 -7.86 3.02 -2.61
CA LYS A 45 -6.84 1.96 -2.72
C LYS A 45 -6.05 1.84 -1.42
N GLY A 46 -5.23 0.78 -1.34
CA GLY A 46 -4.29 0.56 -0.23
C GLY A 46 -4.87 -0.20 0.96
N HIS A 47 -6.20 -0.35 1.04
CA HIS A 47 -6.88 -1.06 2.11
C HIS A 47 -7.95 -2.01 1.59
N ILE A 48 -8.15 -3.12 2.31
CA ILE A 48 -9.34 -3.96 2.24
C ILE A 48 -10.23 -3.55 3.41
N PHE A 49 -11.42 -3.06 3.09
CA PHE A 49 -12.40 -2.61 4.07
C PHE A 49 -13.23 -3.80 4.57
N ILE A 50 -13.24 -4.04 5.88
CA ILE A 50 -13.96 -5.15 6.53
C ILE A 50 -14.94 -4.61 7.58
N HIS A 51 -16.09 -5.29 7.74
CA HIS A 51 -17.15 -4.93 8.68
C HIS A 51 -17.57 -6.15 9.50
#